data_AF-A0A2V9F760-F1
#
_entry.id   AF-A0A2V9F760-F1
#
_cell.length_a   1.000
_cell.length_b   1.000
_cell.length_c   1.000
_cell.angle_alpha   90.00
_cell.angle_beta   90.00
_cell.angle_gamma   90.00
#
_symmetry.space_group_name_H-M   'P 1'
#
loop_
_entity.id
_entity.type
_entity.pdbx_description
1 polymer ?
#
loop_
_entity_poly.entity_id
_entity_poly.type
_entity_poly.pdbx_seq_one_letter_code
_entity_poly.pdbx_strand_id
1 'polypeptide(L)'
;MTPVEILREGRNVLDPVMVRHGFSFKPGPAGPSSGGPYTSGVYVNGNRKLETHFRFSLGLVTYHFGQTSLDHESYMRVLLGANGGNKYPGFSEDPLDAFRGLAYDLENFATAFLNGNFEEFSRWVIAAEEQKKIPGFARLP
;
A
#
# COMPACT_ATOMS: atom_id res chain seq x y z
N MET A 1 3.74 14.44 17.03
CA MET A 1 4.11 14.69 15.62
C MET A 1 2.84 14.98 14.83
N THR A 2 2.90 15.94 13.91
CA THR A 2 1.82 16.21 12.95
C THR A 2 1.75 15.09 11.90
N PRO A 3 0.61 14.90 11.19
CA PRO A 3 0.54 13.93 10.10
C PRO A 3 1.65 14.08 9.06
N VAL A 4 2.00 15.32 8.71
CA VAL A 4 3.05 15.62 7.73
C VAL A 4 4.43 15.17 8.24
N GLU A 5 4.73 15.39 9.51
CA GLU A 5 5.96 14.90 10.13
C GLU A 5 5.99 13.37 10.17
N ILE A 6 4.87 12.72 10.51
CA ILE A 6 4.79 11.26 10.52
C ILE A 6 4.97 10.69 9.12
N LEU A 7 4.34 11.26 8.09
CA LEU A 7 4.53 10.82 6.71
C LEU A 7 5.98 11.00 6.25
N ARG A 8 6.65 12.07 6.69
CA ARG A 8 8.08 12.28 6.41
C ARG A 8 8.94 11.20 7.06
N GLU A 9 8.69 10.84 8.33
CA GLU A 9 9.42 9.76 8.99
C GLU A 9 9.08 8.38 8.42
N GLY A 10 7.81 8.13 8.10
CA GLY A 10 7.36 6.91 7.42
C GLY A 10 7.97 6.78 6.03
N ARG A 11 8.20 7.89 5.33
CA ARG A 11 8.98 7.92 4.09
C ARG A 11 10.43 7.48 4.32
N ASN A 12 11.09 7.89 5.41
CA ASN A 12 12.44 7.41 5.73
C ASN A 12 12.49 5.87 5.88
N VAL A 13 11.38 5.24 6.28
CA VAL A 13 11.23 3.77 6.36
C VAL A 13 11.02 3.15 4.98
N LEU A 14 10.24 3.78 4.10
CA LEU A 14 9.87 3.24 2.79
C LEU A 14 10.90 3.55 1.68
N ASP A 15 11.63 4.67 1.78
CA ASP A 15 12.62 5.12 0.78
C ASP A 15 13.66 4.03 0.43
N PRO A 16 14.25 3.29 1.40
CA PRO A 16 15.21 2.22 1.10
C PRO A 16 14.69 1.13 0.16
N VAL A 17 13.37 0.87 0.21
CA VAL A 17 12.69 -0.09 -0.66
C VAL A 17 12.36 0.59 -1.99
N MET A 18 11.59 1.67 -1.93
CA MET A 18 10.98 2.27 -3.11
C MET A 18 12.01 2.90 -4.05
N VAL A 19 13.00 3.63 -3.51
CA VAL A 19 14.03 4.30 -4.30
C VAL A 19 14.94 3.30 -4.99
N ARG A 20 15.23 2.15 -4.35
CA ARG A 20 16.00 1.05 -4.97
C ARG A 20 15.33 0.54 -6.25
N HIS A 21 14.00 0.57 -6.31
CA HIS A 21 13.20 0.17 -7.47
C HIS A 21 12.86 1.34 -8.41
N GLY A 22 13.57 2.47 -8.29
CA GLY A 22 13.43 3.62 -9.19
C GLY A 22 12.19 4.49 -8.94
N PHE A 23 11.50 4.31 -7.81
CA PHE A 23 10.39 5.19 -7.45
C PHE A 23 10.89 6.49 -6.81
N SER A 24 10.20 7.58 -7.15
CA SER A 24 10.40 8.89 -6.51
C SER A 24 9.16 9.28 -5.72
N PHE A 25 9.34 9.81 -4.51
CA PHE A 25 8.23 10.27 -3.70
C PHE A 25 7.77 11.67 -4.14
N LYS A 26 6.45 11.88 -4.20
CA LYS A 26 5.81 13.18 -4.40
C LYS A 26 4.80 13.43 -3.27
N PRO A 27 4.86 14.59 -2.58
CA PRO A 27 3.86 14.93 -1.58
C PRO A 27 2.49 15.11 -2.25
N GLY A 28 1.45 14.66 -1.55
CA GLY A 28 0.06 14.85 -1.95
C GLY A 28 -0.65 15.90 -1.10
N PRO A 29 -1.99 16.00 -1.19
CA PRO A 29 -2.80 16.85 -0.34
C PRO A 29 -2.55 16.62 1.15
N ALA A 30 -2.57 17.70 1.93
CA ALA A 30 -2.52 17.68 3.37
C ALA A 30 -3.36 18.83 3.94
N GLY A 31 -3.91 18.66 5.13
CA GLY A 31 -4.66 19.72 5.79
C GLY A 31 -5.63 19.26 6.87
N PRO A 32 -6.39 20.22 7.45
CA PRO A 32 -7.49 19.91 8.35
C PRO A 32 -8.69 19.32 7.58
N SER A 33 -9.49 18.51 8.28
CA SER A 33 -10.71 17.88 7.76
C SER A 33 -11.62 17.53 8.95
N SER A 34 -12.91 17.27 8.71
CA SER A 34 -13.90 16.97 9.76
C SER A 34 -13.54 15.76 10.62
N GLY A 35 -12.90 14.74 10.06
CA GLY A 35 -12.35 13.60 10.82
C GLY A 35 -10.92 13.83 11.33
N GLY A 36 -10.45 15.07 11.41
CA GLY A 36 -9.08 15.41 11.84
C GLY A 36 -8.05 15.59 10.72
N PRO A 37 -6.84 16.07 11.06
CA PRO A 37 -5.77 16.36 10.10
C PRO A 37 -5.30 15.14 9.32
N TYR A 38 -4.99 15.33 8.04
CA TYR A 38 -4.53 14.27 7.15
C TYR A 38 -3.36 14.73 6.28
N THR A 39 -2.65 13.78 5.71
CA THR A 39 -1.68 13.99 4.64
C THR A 39 -1.66 12.77 3.72
N SER A 40 -1.30 12.97 2.46
CA SER A 40 -1.06 11.88 1.54
C SER A 40 0.24 12.09 0.76
N GLY A 41 0.65 11.05 0.06
CA GLY A 41 1.85 11.02 -0.75
C GLY A 41 1.80 9.89 -1.76
N VAL A 42 2.65 9.97 -2.76
CA VAL A 42 2.70 8.97 -3.82
C VAL A 42 4.13 8.71 -4.26
N TYR A 43 4.51 7.43 -4.31
CA TYR A 43 5.73 7.01 -5.00
C TYR A 43 5.41 6.77 -6.47
N VAL A 44 6.25 7.29 -7.38
CA VAL A 44 6.03 7.20 -8.83
C VAL A 44 7.26 6.63 -9.54
N ASN A 45 7.05 5.63 -10.39
CA ASN A 45 8.01 5.13 -11.38
C ASN A 45 7.28 4.89 -12.71
N GLY A 46 7.45 5.78 -13.68
CA GLY A 46 6.76 5.70 -14.97
C GLY A 46 5.24 5.65 -14.82
N ASN A 47 4.63 4.55 -15.27
CA ASN A 47 3.19 4.29 -15.16
C ASN A 47 2.76 3.59 -13.86
N ARG A 48 3.67 3.45 -12.89
CA ARG A 48 3.40 2.86 -11.57
C ARG A 48 3.30 3.92 -10.51
N LYS A 49 2.33 3.77 -9.60
CA LYS A 49 2.17 4.63 -8.44
C LYS A 49 1.81 3.82 -7.20
N LEU A 50 2.48 4.08 -6.08
CA LEU A 50 2.05 3.61 -4.76
C LEU A 50 1.53 4.81 -3.99
N GLU A 51 0.22 4.89 -3.82
CA GLU A 51 -0.46 5.97 -3.13
C GLU A 51 -0.64 5.61 -1.66
N THR A 52 -0.34 6.56 -0.77
CA THR A 52 -0.39 6.40 0.68
C THR A 52 -1.18 7.55 1.31
N HIS A 53 -2.09 7.23 2.22
CA HIS A 53 -2.87 8.19 2.98
C HIS A 53 -2.64 8.00 4.48
N PHE A 54 -2.29 9.06 5.19
CA PHE A 54 -2.13 9.04 6.63
C PHE A 54 -3.16 9.94 7.30
N ARG A 55 -3.91 9.35 8.23
CA ARG A 55 -4.87 10.02 9.11
C ARG A 55 -4.98 9.23 10.41
N PHE A 56 -4.29 9.70 11.45
CA PHE A 56 -4.03 8.99 12.71
C PHE A 56 -3.22 7.69 12.55
N SER A 57 -3.44 6.92 11.50
CA SER A 57 -2.63 5.78 11.05
C SER A 57 -2.40 5.85 9.54
N LEU A 58 -1.49 5.00 9.04
CA LEU A 58 -1.39 4.73 7.61
C LEU A 58 -2.62 3.92 7.19
N GLY A 59 -3.50 4.54 6.40
CA GLY A 59 -4.85 4.06 6.13
C GLY A 59 -4.98 3.34 4.79
N LEU A 60 -5.19 4.07 3.69
CA LEU A 60 -5.23 3.46 2.36
C LEU A 60 -3.82 3.43 1.75
N VAL A 61 -3.46 2.23 1.30
CA VAL A 61 -2.31 1.98 0.43
C VAL A 61 -2.83 1.37 -0.87
N THR A 62 -2.61 2.07 -1.98
CA THR A 62 -3.15 1.68 -3.28
C THR A 62 -2.05 1.61 -4.33
N TYR A 63 -1.97 0.47 -4.99
CA TYR A 63 -1.10 0.22 -6.13
C TYR A 63 -1.82 0.66 -7.39
N HIS A 64 -1.14 1.42 -8.24
CA HIS A 64 -1.62 1.79 -9.57
C HIS A 64 -0.60 1.36 -10.62
N PHE A 65 -1.05 0.69 -11.67
CA PHE A 65 -0.24 0.34 -12.84
C PHE A 65 -1.05 0.67 -14.10
N GLY A 66 -0.68 1.75 -14.79
CA GLY A 66 -1.46 2.25 -15.92
C GLY A 66 -2.82 2.80 -15.46
N GLN A 67 -3.91 2.19 -15.95
CA GLN A 67 -5.29 2.56 -15.59
C GLN A 67 -5.90 1.64 -14.53
N THR A 68 -5.12 0.68 -14.02
CA THR A 68 -5.58 -0.32 -13.08
C THR A 68 -5.08 -0.03 -11.68
N SER A 69 -5.93 -0.30 -10.69
CA SER A 69 -5.60 -0.08 -9.28
C SER A 69 -5.97 -1.29 -8.43
N LEU A 70 -5.21 -1.52 -7.37
CA LEU A 70 -5.47 -2.57 -6.38
C LEU A 70 -5.06 -2.07 -5.00
N ASP A 71 -5.94 -2.21 -4.01
CA ASP A 71 -5.61 -1.92 -2.62
C ASP A 71 -4.70 -3.01 -2.02
N HIS A 72 -3.88 -2.62 -1.04
CA HIS A 72 -2.89 -3.52 -0.45
C HIS A 72 -3.49 -4.76 0.20
N GLU A 73 -4.60 -4.61 0.92
CA GLU A 73 -5.29 -5.73 1.56
C GLU A 73 -5.73 -6.77 0.52
N SER A 74 -6.41 -6.32 -0.55
CA SER A 74 -6.84 -7.20 -1.64
C SER A 74 -5.65 -7.86 -2.32
N TYR A 75 -4.55 -7.12 -2.57
CA TYR A 75 -3.35 -7.67 -3.19
C TYR A 75 -2.74 -8.79 -2.34
N MET A 76 -2.48 -8.53 -1.05
CA MET A 76 -1.90 -9.52 -0.16
C MET A 76 -2.81 -10.73 0.02
N ARG A 77 -4.12 -10.52 0.09
CA ARG A 77 -5.10 -11.60 0.23
C ARG A 77 -5.08 -12.57 -0.95
N VAL A 78 -5.03 -12.07 -2.19
CA VAL A 78 -4.99 -12.96 -3.36
C VAL A 78 -3.62 -13.61 -3.57
N LEU A 79 -2.56 -12.94 -3.14
CA LEU A 79 -1.19 -13.43 -3.27
C LEU A 79 -0.85 -14.51 -2.22
N LEU A 80 -1.27 -14.29 -0.97
CA LEU A 80 -0.86 -15.10 0.19
C LEU A 80 -2.00 -15.99 0.74
N GLY A 81 -3.24 -15.75 0.33
CA GLY A 81 -4.42 -16.43 0.86
C GLY A 81 -4.90 -15.85 2.21
N ALA A 82 -5.84 -16.57 2.86
CA ALA A 82 -6.51 -16.08 4.07
C ALA A 82 -5.61 -15.98 5.32
N ASN A 83 -4.55 -16.80 5.38
CA ASN A 83 -3.59 -16.83 6.49
C ASN A 83 -2.27 -16.12 6.13
N GLY A 84 -2.36 -15.06 5.31
CA GLY A 84 -1.20 -14.38 4.75
C GLY A 84 -0.23 -13.85 5.81
N GLY A 85 1.07 -13.95 5.51
CA GLY A 85 2.15 -13.48 6.39
C GLY A 85 2.49 -11.99 6.24
N ASN A 86 1.58 -11.20 5.66
CA ASN A 86 1.76 -9.76 5.54
C ASN A 86 1.65 -9.07 6.90
N LYS A 87 2.37 -7.95 7.06
CA LYS A 87 2.50 -7.22 8.33
C LYS A 87 1.71 -5.91 8.37
N TYR A 88 1.40 -5.33 7.22
CA TYR A 88 0.49 -4.19 7.10
C TYR A 88 -0.97 -4.62 7.31
N PRO A 89 -1.81 -3.81 7.99
CA PRO A 89 -1.48 -2.53 8.63
C PRO A 89 -0.82 -2.68 10.02
N GLY A 90 -0.97 -3.84 10.67
CA GLY A 90 -0.53 -4.08 12.04
C GLY A 90 -1.45 -3.44 13.10
N PHE A 91 -1.26 -3.81 14.36
CA PHE A 91 -1.96 -3.23 15.52
C PHE A 91 -0.92 -2.68 16.49
N SER A 92 -0.56 -1.42 16.34
CA SER A 92 0.44 -0.75 17.19
C SER A 92 0.02 0.69 17.47
N GLU A 93 0.46 1.21 18.62
CA GLU A 93 0.33 2.63 18.98
C GLU A 93 1.44 3.48 18.35
N ASP A 94 2.53 2.88 17.88
CA ASP A 94 3.55 3.60 17.10
C ASP A 94 3.03 3.85 15.67
N PRO A 95 2.80 5.11 15.26
CA PRO A 95 2.30 5.41 13.93
C PRO A 95 3.26 5.00 12.80
N LEU A 96 4.53 4.72 13.10
CA LEU A 96 5.52 4.25 12.13
C LEU A 96 5.50 2.74 11.90
N ASP A 97 4.88 1.95 12.79
CA ASP A 97 4.86 0.49 12.64
C ASP A 97 4.12 0.04 11.39
N ALA A 98 3.04 0.72 11.01
CA ALA A 98 2.34 0.44 9.75
C ALA A 98 3.24 0.68 8.53
N PHE A 99 4.14 1.67 8.57
CA PHE A 99 5.12 1.90 7.50
C PHE A 99 6.19 0.81 7.47
N ARG A 100 6.64 0.31 8.63
CA ARG A 100 7.58 -0.83 8.72
C ARG A 100 6.93 -2.12 8.21
N GLY A 101 5.67 -2.35 8.54
CA GLY A 101 4.88 -3.46 8.03
C GLY A 101 4.73 -3.39 6.51
N LEU A 102 4.37 -2.21 5.98
CA LEU A 102 4.29 -2.00 4.54
C LEU A 102 5.64 -2.20 3.84
N ALA A 103 6.74 -1.70 4.40
CA ALA A 103 8.07 -1.91 3.86
C ALA A 103 8.41 -3.41 3.75
N TYR A 104 8.14 -4.17 4.82
CA TYR A 104 8.31 -5.61 4.83
C TYR A 104 7.47 -6.29 3.74
N ASP A 105 6.19 -5.93 3.62
CA ASP A 105 5.30 -6.55 2.63
C ASP A 105 5.72 -6.24 1.19
N LEU A 106 6.17 -5.00 0.94
CA LEU A 106 6.70 -4.60 -0.35
C LEU A 106 7.94 -5.42 -0.73
N GLU A 107 8.90 -5.55 0.17
CA GLU A 107 10.15 -6.29 -0.08
C GLU A 107 9.95 -7.79 -0.27
N ASN A 108 9.01 -8.40 0.46
CA ASN A 108 8.86 -9.84 0.47
C ASN A 108 7.83 -10.36 -0.54
N PHE A 109 6.82 -9.55 -0.88
CA PHE A 109 5.64 -10.03 -1.62
C PHE A 109 5.33 -9.23 -2.88
N ALA A 110 5.65 -7.93 -2.93
CA ALA A 110 5.18 -7.05 -4.01
C ALA A 110 6.10 -6.96 -5.24
N THR A 111 6.93 -7.98 -5.52
CA THR A 111 7.90 -7.97 -6.63
C THR A 111 7.26 -7.69 -8.00
N ALA A 112 6.05 -8.21 -8.26
CA ALA A 112 5.35 -7.98 -9.53
C ALA A 112 5.02 -6.49 -9.75
N PHE A 113 4.77 -5.75 -8.68
CA PHE A 113 4.58 -4.30 -8.75
C PHE A 113 5.92 -3.54 -8.80
N LEU A 114 6.90 -3.93 -7.98
CA LEU A 114 8.16 -3.21 -7.85
C LEU A 114 9.05 -3.34 -9.10
N ASN A 115 9.16 -4.54 -9.67
CA ASN A 115 10.05 -4.85 -10.80
C ASN A 115 9.35 -5.52 -11.98
N GLY A 116 8.23 -6.22 -11.73
CA GLY A 116 7.52 -6.99 -12.74
C GLY A 116 6.88 -6.15 -13.83
N ASN A 117 6.28 -6.79 -14.84
CA ASN A 117 5.56 -6.11 -15.91
C ASN A 117 4.04 -5.99 -15.62
N PHE A 118 3.31 -5.32 -16.51
CA PHE A 118 1.86 -5.14 -16.32
C PHE A 118 1.10 -6.47 -16.34
N GLU A 119 1.52 -7.43 -17.16
CA GLU A 119 0.88 -8.75 -17.28
C GLU A 119 1.01 -9.56 -15.98
N GLU A 120 2.13 -9.43 -15.28
CA GLU A 120 2.34 -10.09 -13.99
C GLU A 120 1.49 -9.46 -12.89
N PHE A 121 1.39 -8.13 -12.88
CA PHE A 121 0.57 -7.40 -11.92
C PHE A 121 -0.93 -7.59 -12.17
N SER A 122 -1.36 -7.58 -13.43
CA SER A 122 -2.78 -7.66 -13.80
C SER A 122 -3.43 -9.00 -13.42
N ARG A 123 -2.66 -10.09 -13.35
CA ARG A 123 -3.15 -11.38 -12.81
C ARG A 123 -3.70 -11.24 -11.40
N TRP A 124 -3.05 -10.45 -10.54
CA TRP A 124 -3.50 -10.22 -9.17
C TRP A 124 -4.72 -9.32 -9.09
N VAL A 125 -4.81 -8.32 -9.98
CA VAL A 125 -6.00 -7.48 -10.10
C VAL A 125 -7.20 -8.33 -10.47
N ILE A 126 -7.08 -9.15 -11.51
CA ILE A 126 -8.16 -10.03 -11.98
C ILE A 126 -8.57 -11.01 -10.86
N ALA A 127 -7.60 -11.63 -10.19
CA ALA A 127 -7.89 -12.53 -9.06
C ALA A 127 -8.64 -11.82 -7.93
N ALA A 128 -8.29 -10.57 -7.62
CA ALA A 128 -8.95 -9.79 -6.57
C ALA A 128 -10.37 -9.38 -6.97
N GLU A 129 -10.59 -9.04 -8.24
CA GLU A 129 -11.93 -8.78 -8.77
C GLU A 129 -12.82 -10.02 -8.72
N GLU A 130 -12.30 -11.20 -9.07
CA GLU A 130 -13.05 -12.46 -8.97
C GLU A 130 -13.38 -12.81 -7.50
N GLN A 131 -12.43 -12.60 -6.58
CA GLN A 131 -12.68 -12.85 -5.15
C GLN A 131 -13.78 -11.92 -4.59
N LYS A 132 -13.90 -10.69 -5.10
CA LYS A 132 -14.96 -9.75 -4.72
C LYS A 132 -16.36 -10.19 -5.21
N LYS A 133 -16.46 -11.09 -6.19
CA LYS A 133 -17.74 -11.64 -6.68
C LYS A 133 -18.27 -12.79 -5.81
N ILE A 134 -17.41 -13.47 -5.05
CA ILE A 134 -17.81 -14.55 -4.14
C ILE A 134 -18.62 -13.93 -2.98
N PRO A 135 -19.77 -14.48 -2.54
CA PRO A 135 -20.50 -13.94 -1.38
C PRO A 135 -19.64 -13.94 -0.09
N GLY A 136 -19.77 -12.91 0.75
CA GLY A 136 -18.88 -12.71 1.92
C GLY A 136 -18.78 -13.90 2.89
N PHE A 137 -19.88 -14.63 3.10
CA PHE A 137 -19.90 -15.84 3.95
C PHE A 137 -19.13 -17.03 3.34
N ALA A 138 -18.98 -17.06 2.01
CA ALA A 138 -18.24 -18.09 1.28
C ALA A 138 -16.76 -17.72 1.07
N ARG A 139 -16.31 -16.57 1.61
CA ARG A 139 -14.90 -16.13 1.58
C ARG A 139 -14.12 -16.48 2.86
N LEU A 140 -14.76 -17.13 3.82
CA LEU A 140 -14.13 -17.63 5.05
C LEU A 140 -13.65 -19.07 4.82
N PRO A 141 -12.50 -19.46 5.40
CA PRO A 141 -11.99 -20.83 5.30
C PRO A 141 -12.91 -21.86 5.97
#